data_AF-A0A948XIA9-F1
#
_entry.id   AF-A0A948XIA9-F1
#
_cell.length_a   1.000
_cell.length_b   1.000
_cell.length_c   1.000
_cell.angle_alpha   90.00
_cell.angle_beta   90.00
_cell.angle_gamma   90.00
#
_symmetry.space_group_name_H-M   'P 1'
#
loop_
_entity.id
_entity.type
_entity.pdbx_description
1 polymer ?
#
loop_
_entity_poly.entity_id
_entity_poly.type
_entity_poly.pdbx_seq_one_letter_code
_entity_poly.pdbx_strand_id
1 'polypeptide(L)'
;ELKDKIVIKDNYLTRTVFAKKKDIADSKLIYSMWDGYLPEVEPFWAEHKIPIIQVHTSGHAYIDELQKFVKAIKPKCIIPVHTFYPKEYGKIFEENVMQVEDRQTINL
;
A
#
# COMPACT_ATOMS: atom_id res chain seq x y z
N GLU A 1 34.33 5.11 3.88
CA GLU A 1 33.60 6.35 4.20
C GLU A 1 32.28 5.99 4.88
N LEU A 2 31.99 6.52 6.07
CA LEU A 2 30.67 6.41 6.71
C LEU A 2 29.71 7.43 6.07
N LYS A 3 29.14 7.10 4.92
CA LYS A 3 27.89 7.75 4.49
C LYS A 3 26.74 7.11 5.26
N ASP A 4 25.72 7.89 5.61
CA ASP A 4 24.49 7.46 6.31
C ASP A 4 24.58 7.28 7.85
N LYS A 5 25.17 8.24 8.57
CA LYS A 5 25.22 8.21 10.06
C LYS A 5 23.89 8.50 10.76
N ILE A 6 22.89 9.02 10.04
CA ILE A 6 21.63 9.50 10.62
C ILE A 6 20.48 9.02 9.73
N VAL A 7 19.56 8.29 10.34
CA VAL A 7 18.26 7.95 9.76
C VAL A 7 17.21 8.74 10.52
N ILE A 8 16.37 9.48 9.79
CA ILE A 8 15.31 10.30 10.38
C ILE A 8 13.98 9.77 9.87
N LYS A 9 13.03 9.55 10.78
CA LYS A 9 11.66 9.30 10.38
C LYS A 9 11.11 10.57 9.72
N ASP A 10 10.80 10.42 8.45
CA ASP A 10 10.18 11.47 7.67
C ASP A 10 8.77 11.81 8.20
N ASN A 11 8.52 13.08 8.42
CA ASN A 11 7.22 13.68 8.67
C ASN A 11 7.25 15.15 8.23
N TYR A 12 6.10 15.82 8.23
CA TYR A 12 6.00 17.20 7.77
C TYR A 12 6.91 18.17 8.55
N LEU A 13 7.00 18.06 9.87
CA LEU A 13 7.83 18.97 10.68
C LEU A 13 9.32 18.71 10.47
N THR A 14 9.74 17.45 10.47
CA THR A 14 11.16 17.12 10.27
C THR A 14 11.61 17.53 8.88
N ARG A 15 10.91 17.16 7.80
CA ARG A 15 11.32 17.54 6.44
C ARG A 15 11.44 19.05 6.25
N THR A 16 10.49 19.82 6.78
CA THR A 16 10.45 21.27 6.56
C THR A 16 11.54 21.99 7.33
N VAL A 17 11.86 21.55 8.54
CA VAL A 17 12.96 22.11 9.34
C VAL A 17 14.31 21.84 8.68
N PHE A 18 14.57 20.59 8.28
CA PHE A 18 15.83 20.24 7.64
C PHE A 18 15.98 20.91 6.26
N ALA A 19 14.90 21.02 5.49
CA ALA A 19 14.90 21.74 4.21
C ALA A 19 15.24 23.23 4.39
N LYS A 20 14.60 23.90 5.36
CA LYS A 20 14.88 25.30 5.68
C LYS A 20 16.33 25.54 6.09
N LYS A 21 16.93 24.60 6.84
CA LYS A 21 18.34 24.66 7.25
C LYS A 21 19.33 24.26 6.15
N LYS A 22 18.84 23.75 5.01
CA LYS A 22 19.63 23.14 3.92
C LYS A 22 20.39 21.87 4.34
N ASP A 23 19.95 21.23 5.43
CA ASP A 23 20.54 20.02 6.01
C ASP A 23 20.03 18.72 5.32
N ILE A 24 19.23 18.84 4.26
CA ILE A 24 18.75 17.69 3.46
C ILE A 24 19.59 17.42 2.21
N ALA A 25 20.57 18.27 1.89
CA ALA A 25 21.43 18.06 0.73
C ALA A 25 22.13 16.71 0.83
N ASP A 26 22.30 16.03 -0.32
CA ASP A 26 22.90 14.69 -0.41
C ASP A 26 22.17 13.57 0.35
N SER A 27 20.92 13.80 0.79
CA SER A 27 20.08 12.76 1.39
C SER A 27 19.37 11.89 0.34
N LYS A 28 18.75 10.80 0.79
CA LYS A 28 17.83 9.98 0.00
C LYS A 28 16.58 9.70 0.80
N LEU A 29 15.42 9.67 0.14
CA LEU A 29 14.19 9.20 0.76
C LEU A 29 14.05 7.69 0.53
N ILE A 30 14.04 6.91 1.61
CA ILE A 30 13.57 5.52 1.56
C ILE A 30 12.06 5.51 1.72
N TYR A 31 11.34 5.22 0.65
CA TYR A 31 9.88 5.19 0.60
C TYR A 31 9.36 3.76 0.70
N SER A 32 9.00 3.36 1.92
CA SER A 32 8.47 2.02 2.23
C SER A 32 6.94 2.00 2.38
N MET A 33 6.25 3.01 1.84
CA MET A 33 4.80 3.14 1.89
C MET A 33 4.19 2.74 0.54
N TRP A 34 2.87 2.54 0.51
CA TRP A 34 2.15 2.26 -0.74
C TRP A 34 2.40 3.36 -1.77
N ASP A 35 2.70 2.97 -3.01
CA ASP A 35 3.00 3.87 -4.13
C ASP A 35 1.84 4.80 -4.47
N GLY A 36 0.60 4.40 -4.20
CA GLY A 36 -0.58 5.26 -4.34
C GLY A 36 -0.55 6.53 -3.48
N TYR A 37 0.22 6.58 -2.39
CA TYR A 37 0.41 7.79 -1.58
C TYR A 37 1.59 8.65 -2.03
N LEU A 38 2.41 8.17 -2.97
CA LEU A 38 3.61 8.87 -3.43
C LEU A 38 3.30 10.24 -4.06
N PRO A 39 2.23 10.41 -4.88
CA PRO A 39 1.92 11.70 -5.49
C PRO A 39 1.72 12.85 -4.49
N GLU A 40 1.36 12.56 -3.23
CA GLU A 40 1.18 13.58 -2.19
C GLU A 40 2.52 14.14 -1.67
N VAL A 41 3.59 13.34 -1.69
CA VAL A 41 4.88 13.70 -1.09
C VAL A 41 5.99 13.95 -2.10
N GLU A 42 5.88 13.37 -3.30
CA GLU A 42 6.86 13.48 -4.38
C GLU A 42 7.23 14.93 -4.73
N PRO A 43 6.28 15.90 -4.83
CA PRO A 43 6.62 17.26 -5.25
C PRO A 43 7.66 17.94 -4.34
N PHE A 44 7.57 17.72 -3.03
CA PHE A 44 8.51 18.28 -2.06
C PHE A 44 9.94 17.75 -2.29
N TRP A 45 10.07 16.45 -2.49
CA TRP A 45 11.39 15.83 -2.68
C TRP A 45 11.99 16.18 -4.04
N ALA A 46 11.16 16.27 -5.07
CA ALA A 46 11.56 16.70 -6.41
C ALA A 46 12.09 18.15 -6.41
N GLU A 47 11.40 19.07 -5.74
CA GLU A 47 11.85 20.47 -5.56
C GLU A 47 13.27 20.54 -4.97
N HIS A 48 13.57 19.68 -4.02
CA HIS A 48 14.86 19.61 -3.33
C HIS A 48 15.89 18.69 -4.01
N LYS A 49 15.58 18.11 -5.18
CA LYS A 49 16.44 17.17 -5.92
C LYS A 49 16.86 15.95 -5.10
N ILE A 50 16.00 15.50 -4.19
CA ILE A 50 16.26 14.34 -3.34
C ILE A 50 15.75 13.08 -4.06
N PRO A 51 16.61 12.08 -4.31
CA PRO A 51 16.18 10.82 -4.92
C PRO A 51 15.27 10.03 -3.99
N ILE A 52 14.24 9.41 -4.57
CA ILE A 52 13.30 8.53 -3.88
C ILE A 52 13.64 7.08 -4.23
N ILE A 53 13.84 6.24 -3.23
CA ILE A 53 14.05 4.79 -3.36
C ILE A 53 12.80 4.10 -2.81
N GLN A 54 12.00 3.51 -3.69
CA GLN A 54 10.82 2.74 -3.30
C GLN A 54 11.20 1.33 -2.88
N VAL A 55 10.74 0.90 -1.71
CA VAL A 55 10.98 -0.44 -1.14
C VAL A 55 9.70 -1.07 -0.58
N HIS A 56 8.54 -0.62 -1.06
CA HIS A 56 7.25 -1.12 -0.62
C HIS A 56 7.08 -2.62 -0.94
N THR A 57 6.48 -3.35 0.00
CA THR A 57 6.02 -4.72 -0.20
C THR A 57 4.54 -4.78 0.18
N SER A 58 3.72 -5.42 -0.66
CA SER A 58 2.27 -5.56 -0.41
C SER A 58 2.01 -6.37 0.86
N GLY A 59 1.01 -5.94 1.65
CA GLY A 59 0.48 -6.72 2.77
C GLY A 59 -0.77 -7.55 2.43
N HIS A 60 -1.27 -7.46 1.20
CA HIS A 60 -2.45 -8.19 0.74
C HIS A 60 -2.07 -9.46 -0.02
N ALA A 61 -2.85 -10.52 0.18
CA ALA A 61 -2.70 -11.78 -0.54
C ALA A 61 -2.94 -11.60 -2.05
N TYR A 62 -2.12 -12.26 -2.86
CA TYR A 62 -2.31 -12.31 -4.30
C TYR A 62 -3.45 -13.26 -4.69
N ILE A 63 -3.94 -13.15 -5.94
CA ILE A 63 -5.08 -13.93 -6.43
C ILE A 63 -4.84 -15.45 -6.28
N ASP A 64 -3.63 -15.92 -6.59
CA ASP A 64 -3.28 -17.35 -6.48
C ASP A 64 -3.26 -17.83 -5.02
N GLU A 65 -2.87 -16.96 -4.07
CA GLU A 65 -2.94 -17.23 -2.64
C GLU A 65 -4.38 -17.31 -2.16
N LEU A 66 -5.25 -16.42 -2.62
CA LEU A 66 -6.69 -16.48 -2.34
C LEU A 66 -7.32 -17.77 -2.90
N GLN A 67 -6.95 -18.19 -4.11
CA GLN A 67 -7.40 -19.46 -4.70
C GLN A 67 -6.95 -20.66 -3.89
N LYS A 68 -5.68 -20.69 -3.43
CA LYS A 68 -5.18 -21.74 -2.53
C LYS A 68 -5.97 -21.76 -1.22
N PHE A 69 -6.28 -20.59 -0.67
CA PHE A 69 -7.06 -20.46 0.57
C PHE A 69 -8.49 -20.98 0.40
N VAL A 70 -9.19 -20.56 -0.65
CA VAL A 70 -10.55 -21.01 -0.96
C VAL A 70 -10.59 -22.53 -1.17
N LYS A 71 -9.64 -23.09 -1.93
CA LYS A 71 -9.53 -24.54 -2.15
C LYS A 71 -9.32 -25.33 -0.84
N ALA A 72 -8.55 -24.77 0.10
CA ALA A 72 -8.27 -25.41 1.37
C ALA A 72 -9.50 -25.39 2.31
N ILE A 73 -10.21 -24.27 2.36
CA ILE A 73 -11.35 -24.08 3.28
C ILE A 73 -12.67 -24.63 2.72
N LYS A 74 -12.83 -24.62 1.39
CA LYS A 74 -14.06 -25.00 0.67
C LYS A 74 -15.31 -24.28 1.22
N PRO A 75 -15.33 -22.93 1.15
CA PRO A 75 -16.44 -22.16 1.70
C PRO A 75 -17.74 -22.44 0.94
N LYS A 76 -18.88 -22.37 1.65
CA LYS A 76 -20.21 -22.44 1.01
C LYS A 76 -20.55 -21.19 0.20
N CYS A 77 -19.97 -20.06 0.58
CA CYS A 77 -20.20 -18.75 -0.04
C CYS A 77 -18.96 -17.87 0.19
N ILE A 78 -18.59 -17.09 -0.82
CA ILE A 78 -17.56 -16.05 -0.76
C ILE A 78 -18.25 -14.69 -0.80
N ILE A 79 -17.97 -13.84 0.17
CA ILE A 79 -18.45 -12.45 0.19
C ILE A 79 -17.21 -11.54 0.06
N PRO A 80 -16.96 -10.96 -1.13
CA PRO A 80 -15.83 -10.08 -1.33
C PRO A 80 -16.03 -8.78 -0.54
N VAL A 81 -15.10 -8.48 0.37
CA VAL A 81 -15.04 -7.23 1.13
C VAL A 81 -13.67 -6.57 0.94
N HIS A 82 -13.58 -5.27 1.21
CA HIS A 82 -12.32 -4.51 1.14
C HIS A 82 -11.62 -4.63 -0.24
N THR A 83 -12.41 -4.62 -1.31
CA THR A 83 -11.94 -4.61 -2.70
C THR A 83 -12.76 -3.61 -3.51
N PHE A 84 -12.12 -2.93 -4.46
CA PHE A 84 -12.81 -2.09 -5.44
C PHE A 84 -13.45 -2.90 -6.58
N TYR A 85 -13.14 -4.20 -6.66
CA TYR A 85 -13.54 -5.06 -7.77
C TYR A 85 -14.29 -6.33 -7.30
N PRO A 86 -15.34 -6.22 -6.47
CA PRO A 86 -16.08 -7.39 -5.97
C PRO A 86 -16.70 -8.21 -7.10
N LYS A 87 -17.01 -7.59 -8.24
CA LYS A 87 -17.55 -8.24 -9.45
C LYS A 87 -16.57 -9.21 -10.11
N GLU A 88 -15.26 -9.00 -9.96
CA GLU A 88 -14.25 -9.85 -10.59
C GLU A 88 -14.12 -11.20 -9.87
N TYR A 89 -14.57 -11.31 -8.62
CA TYR A 89 -14.51 -12.57 -7.86
C TYR A 89 -15.28 -13.71 -8.54
N GLY A 90 -16.42 -13.41 -9.19
CA GLY A 90 -17.18 -14.42 -9.94
C GLY A 90 -16.47 -14.96 -11.19
N LYS A 91 -15.39 -14.31 -11.63
CA LYS A 91 -14.50 -14.81 -12.70
C LYS A 91 -13.29 -15.55 -12.15
N ILE A 92 -12.94 -15.33 -10.88
CA ILE A 92 -11.74 -15.85 -10.22
C ILE A 92 -12.03 -17.16 -9.48
N PHE A 93 -13.25 -17.29 -8.94
CA PHE A 93 -13.68 -18.41 -8.11
C PHE A 93 -14.88 -19.12 -8.73
N GLU A 94 -14.88 -20.46 -8.64
CA GLU A 94 -16.01 -21.30 -9.08
C GLU A 94 -17.08 -21.43 -7.98
N GLU A 95 -16.70 -21.21 -6.72
CA GLU A 95 -17.58 -21.20 -5.57
C GLU A 95 -18.64 -20.09 -5.68
N ASN A 96 -19.75 -20.25 -4.95
CA ASN A 96 -20.79 -19.24 -4.90
C ASN A 96 -20.25 -17.91 -4.36
N VAL A 97 -20.34 -16.84 -5.16
CA VAL A 97 -19.93 -15.48 -4.79
C VAL A 97 -21.16 -14.61 -4.57
N MET A 98 -21.29 -14.03 -3.38
CA MET A 98 -22.35 -13.10 -3.01
C MET A 98 -21.79 -11.69 -2.82
N GLN A 99 -22.22 -10.75 -3.65
CA GLN A 99 -21.91 -9.33 -3.47
C GLN A 99 -22.90 -8.71 -2.49
N VAL A 100 -22.38 -7.90 -1.57
CA VAL A 100 -23.14 -7.28 -0.50
C VAL A 100 -22.79 -5.80 -0.47
N GLU A 101 -23.80 -4.94 -0.40
CA GLU A 101 -23.64 -3.49 -0.30
C GLU A 101 -23.32 -3.07 1.14
N ASP A 102 -22.79 -1.84 1.31
CA ASP A 102 -22.53 -1.30 2.64
C ASP A 102 -23.83 -1.32 3.49
N ARG A 103 -23.72 -1.83 4.72
CA ARG A 103 -24.81 -2.00 5.68
C ARG A 103 -25.95 -2.95 5.26
N GLN A 104 -25.80 -3.72 4.19
CA GLN A 104 -26.80 -4.72 3.82
C GLN A 104 -26.72 -5.92 4.78
N THR A 105 -27.85 -6.26 5.40
CA THR A 105 -27.99 -7.48 6.21
C THR A 105 -28.24 -8.69 5.32
N ILE A 106 -27.56 -9.80 5.62
CA ILE A 106 -27.74 -11.10 4.97
C ILE A 106 -28.16 -12.15 5.99
N ASN A 107 -29.01 -13.09 5.58
CA ASN A 107 -29.34 -14.29 6.34
C ASN A 107 -28.64 -15.47 5.65
N LEU A 108 -27.73 -16.13 6.37
CA LEU A 108 -26.86 -17.20 5.88
C LEU A 108 -27.37 -18.59 6.26
#